data_AF-E1GY00-F1
#
_entry.id   AF-E1GY00-F1
#
_cell.length_a   1.000
_cell.length_b   1.000
_cell.length_c   1.000
_cell.angle_alpha   90.00
_cell.angle_beta   90.00
_cell.angle_gamma   90.00
#
_symmetry.space_group_name_H-M   'P 1'
#
loop_
_entity.id
_entity.type
_entity.pdbx_description
1 polymer ?
#
loop_
_entity_poly.entity_id
_entity_poly.type
_entity_poly.pdbx_seq_one_letter_code
_entity_poly.pdbx_strand_id
1 'polypeptide(L)'
;MPNLIYCWEEFYRISPKNSKMIECSATGTHPWKVCYNRRVVGDFYRLEGGQEVLFAWTSKGFCFSEYGGDNWQMVYPDTPFRMTQELQKLFKIERNNMSNKELLNNEELIEKITKEAWPEVFSSIPWNISL
;
A
#
# COMPACT_ATOMS: atom_id res chain seq x y z
N MET A 1 -7.45 1.92 -15.09
CA MET A 1 -8.01 0.72 -14.43
C MET A 1 -7.40 0.65 -13.04
N PRO A 2 -8.08 0.15 -12.00
CA PRO A 2 -7.39 -0.09 -10.72
C PRO A 2 -6.21 -1.03 -10.97
N ASN A 3 -5.05 -0.72 -10.41
CA ASN A 3 -3.83 -1.53 -10.55
C ASN A 3 -4.12 -2.96 -10.07
N LEU A 4 -4.08 -3.91 -11.01
CA LEU A 4 -4.27 -5.33 -10.76
C LEU A 4 -2.91 -5.98 -10.60
N ILE A 5 -2.68 -6.62 -9.46
CA ILE A 5 -1.38 -7.17 -9.06
C ILE A 5 -1.47 -8.69 -9.07
N TYR A 6 -0.62 -9.38 -9.83
CA TYR A 6 -0.51 -10.84 -9.74
C TYR A 6 0.53 -11.20 -8.68
N CYS A 7 0.15 -12.00 -7.69
CA CYS A 7 1.00 -12.45 -6.59
C CYS A 7 0.44 -13.77 -6.05
N TRP A 8 1.27 -14.70 -5.56
CA TRP A 8 0.78 -15.92 -4.91
C TRP A 8 -0.39 -16.62 -5.66
N GLU A 9 -0.21 -16.82 -6.97
CA GLU A 9 -1.17 -17.50 -7.86
C GLU A 9 -2.55 -16.83 -8.05
N GLU A 10 -2.78 -15.65 -7.50
CA GLU A 10 -4.02 -14.90 -7.68
C GLU A 10 -3.75 -13.43 -8.10
N PHE A 11 -4.80 -12.79 -8.60
CA PHE A 11 -4.79 -11.37 -8.90
C PHE A 11 -5.46 -10.57 -7.80
N TYR A 12 -4.80 -9.53 -7.33
CA TYR A 12 -5.20 -8.68 -6.22
C TYR A 12 -5.45 -7.26 -6.67
N ARG A 13 -6.42 -6.61 -6.03
CA ARG A 13 -6.65 -5.17 -6.19
C ARG A 13 -7.19 -4.55 -4.92
N ILE A 14 -6.99 -3.25 -4.78
CA ILE A 14 -7.77 -2.45 -3.85
C ILE A 14 -9.22 -2.41 -4.36
N SER A 15 -10.18 -2.69 -3.48
CA SER A 15 -11.60 -2.73 -3.87
C SER A 15 -12.02 -1.35 -4.40
N PRO A 16 -12.61 -1.27 -5.61
CA PRO A 16 -13.08 -0.01 -6.16
C PRO A 16 -14.26 0.58 -5.37
N LYS A 17 -14.92 -0.22 -4.52
CA LYS A 17 -16.06 0.20 -3.69
C LYS A 17 -15.64 0.64 -2.30
N ASN A 18 -14.49 0.18 -1.81
CA ASN A 18 -14.04 0.45 -0.45
C ASN A 18 -12.51 0.33 -0.36
N SER A 19 -11.83 1.46 -0.20
CA SER A 19 -10.37 1.51 -0.08
C SER A 19 -9.80 0.76 1.13
N LYS A 20 -10.63 0.27 2.07
CA LYS A 20 -10.18 -0.56 3.21
C LYS A 20 -10.16 -2.05 2.90
N MET A 21 -10.55 -2.43 1.69
CA MET A 21 -10.70 -3.82 1.27
C MET A 21 -9.74 -4.16 0.16
N ILE A 22 -9.14 -5.34 0.24
CA ILE A 22 -8.45 -5.97 -0.88
C ILE A 22 -9.36 -7.09 -1.40
N GLU A 23 -9.44 -7.15 -2.72
CA GLU A 23 -10.15 -8.18 -3.45
C GLU A 23 -9.15 -9.03 -4.23
N CYS A 24 -9.37 -10.34 -4.27
CA CYS A 24 -8.59 -11.27 -5.06
C CYS A 24 -9.45 -12.07 -6.06
N SER A 25 -8.82 -12.56 -7.13
CA SER A 25 -9.43 -13.43 -8.14
C SER A 25 -8.37 -14.31 -8.79
N ALA A 26 -8.66 -15.60 -8.95
CA ALA A 26 -7.79 -16.53 -9.66
C ALA A 26 -7.59 -16.18 -11.15
N THR A 27 -8.51 -15.40 -11.74
CA THR A 27 -8.52 -15.10 -13.19
C THR A 27 -8.31 -13.62 -13.51
N GLY A 28 -8.14 -12.77 -12.50
CA GLY A 28 -8.06 -11.31 -12.69
C GLY A 28 -9.37 -10.67 -13.16
N THR A 29 -10.46 -11.45 -13.18
CA THR A 29 -11.80 -11.02 -13.57
C THR A 29 -12.83 -11.50 -12.55
N HIS A 30 -14.12 -11.23 -12.78
CA HIS A 30 -15.16 -11.71 -11.86
C HIS A 30 -15.20 -13.25 -11.81
N PRO A 31 -15.55 -13.86 -10.67
CA PRO A 31 -15.93 -13.21 -9.41
C PRO A 31 -14.73 -12.75 -8.58
N TRP A 32 -14.90 -11.64 -7.86
CA TRP A 32 -13.93 -11.15 -6.89
C TRP A 32 -14.27 -11.67 -5.50
N LYS A 33 -13.28 -12.16 -4.77
CA LYS A 33 -13.37 -12.53 -3.36
C LYS A 33 -12.76 -11.43 -2.50
N VAL A 34 -13.25 -11.27 -1.29
CA VAL A 34 -12.63 -10.35 -0.31
C VAL A 34 -11.54 -11.12 0.42
N CYS A 35 -10.27 -10.77 0.20
CA CYS A 35 -9.15 -11.35 0.96
C CYS A 35 -8.82 -10.52 2.20
N TYR A 36 -9.14 -9.23 2.22
CA TYR A 36 -8.97 -8.38 3.40
C TYR A 36 -10.08 -7.34 3.56
N ASN A 37 -10.56 -7.16 4.79
CA ASN A 37 -11.57 -6.13 5.16
C ASN A 37 -11.45 -5.69 6.63
N ARG A 38 -10.22 -5.65 7.17
CA ARG A 38 -10.01 -5.21 8.57
C ARG A 38 -9.56 -3.76 8.61
N ARG A 39 -9.82 -3.07 9.73
CA ARG A 39 -9.43 -1.65 9.92
C ARG A 39 -7.99 -1.48 10.43
N VAL A 40 -7.24 -2.58 10.58
CA VAL A 40 -5.93 -2.59 11.24
C VAL A 40 -4.95 -1.69 10.51
N VAL A 41 -4.80 -1.84 9.18
CA VAL A 41 -3.88 -1.03 8.37
C VAL A 41 -4.50 0.24 7.76
N GLY A 42 -5.83 0.41 7.81
CA GLY A 42 -6.51 1.62 7.35
C GLY A 42 -6.92 1.59 5.88
N ASP A 43 -6.95 2.76 5.22
CA ASP A 43 -7.27 2.87 3.80
C ASP A 43 -6.03 2.53 2.95
N PHE A 44 -6.15 1.66 1.97
CA PHE A 44 -5.12 1.36 0.97
C PHE A 44 -5.12 2.42 -0.13
N TYR A 45 -3.92 2.84 -0.52
CA TYR A 45 -3.70 3.80 -1.62
C TYR A 45 -2.98 3.18 -2.81
N ARG A 46 -1.98 2.33 -2.53
CA ARG A 46 -1.20 1.62 -3.56
C ARG A 46 -0.95 0.20 -3.10
N LEU A 47 -0.98 -0.72 -4.07
CA LEU A 47 -0.65 -2.12 -3.91
C LEU A 47 0.44 -2.45 -4.93
N GLU A 48 1.46 -3.18 -4.50
CA GLU A 48 2.52 -3.72 -5.37
C GLU A 48 2.76 -5.19 -5.03
N GLY A 49 3.21 -5.96 -6.01
CA GLY A 49 3.50 -7.38 -5.88
C GLY A 49 5.00 -7.64 -5.96
N GLY A 50 5.52 -8.38 -4.98
CA GLY A 50 6.74 -9.18 -5.10
C GLY A 50 6.42 -10.62 -5.51
N GLN A 51 7.38 -11.53 -5.37
CA GLN A 51 7.17 -12.97 -5.66
C GLN A 51 5.99 -13.54 -4.85
N GLU A 52 6.09 -13.47 -3.52
CA GLU A 52 5.13 -14.09 -2.59
C GLU A 52 4.60 -13.11 -1.54
N VAL A 53 4.97 -11.83 -1.70
CA VAL A 53 4.68 -10.75 -0.75
C VAL A 53 3.97 -9.63 -1.47
N LEU A 54 2.85 -9.20 -0.91
CA LEU A 54 2.17 -7.96 -1.30
C LEU A 54 2.67 -6.81 -0.43
N PHE A 55 2.98 -5.69 -1.06
CA PHE A 55 3.33 -4.45 -0.40
C PHE A 55 2.21 -3.44 -0.58
N ALA A 56 1.95 -2.66 0.47
CA ALA A 56 0.93 -1.62 0.39
C ALA A 56 1.29 -0.36 1.17
N TRP A 57 0.88 0.76 0.57
CA TRP A 57 0.89 2.08 1.19
C TRP A 57 -0.53 2.38 1.65
N THR A 58 -0.65 2.68 2.94
CA THR A 58 -1.94 2.86 3.59
C THR A 58 -2.00 4.17 4.37
N SER A 59 -3.19 4.56 4.81
CA SER A 59 -3.40 5.71 5.69
C SER A 59 -2.67 5.63 7.03
N LYS A 60 -2.21 4.43 7.44
CA LYS A 60 -1.46 4.25 8.70
C LYS A 60 0.03 4.02 8.48
N GLY A 61 0.49 3.96 7.24
CA GLY A 61 1.88 3.74 6.87
C GLY A 61 2.07 2.61 5.86
N PHE A 62 3.32 2.19 5.70
CA PHE A 62 3.69 1.07 4.85
C PHE A 62 3.41 -0.25 5.56
N CYS A 63 2.90 -1.24 4.83
CA CYS A 63 2.64 -2.57 5.34
C CYS A 63 2.87 -3.62 4.27
N PHE A 64 3.09 -4.85 4.68
CA PHE A 64 3.26 -5.98 3.78
C PHE A 64 2.40 -7.15 4.24
N SER A 65 2.11 -8.05 3.31
CA SER A 65 1.40 -9.30 3.57
C SER A 65 2.11 -10.42 2.84
N GLU A 66 2.57 -11.40 3.61
CA GLU A 66 3.07 -12.66 3.09
C GLU A 66 1.87 -13.55 2.74
N TYR A 67 1.98 -14.35 1.67
CA TYR A 67 1.00 -15.37 1.32
C TYR A 67 -0.40 -14.86 0.93
N GLY A 68 -0.48 -13.77 0.17
CA GLY A 68 -1.71 -13.42 -0.54
C GLY A 68 -2.70 -12.52 0.21
N GLY A 69 -2.21 -11.56 0.99
CA GLY A 69 -2.99 -10.37 1.33
C GLY A 69 -4.03 -10.54 2.43
N ASP A 70 -4.07 -11.67 3.13
CA ASP A 70 -5.06 -11.96 4.18
C ASP A 70 -4.67 -11.33 5.54
N ASN A 71 -3.37 -11.28 5.82
CA ASN A 71 -2.79 -10.74 7.04
C ASN A 71 -1.71 -9.72 6.69
N TRP A 72 -1.86 -8.52 7.25
CA TRP A 72 -0.96 -7.40 6.97
C TRP A 72 -0.18 -7.01 8.22
N GLN A 73 1.12 -6.85 8.06
CA GLN A 73 2.05 -6.38 9.07
C GLN A 73 2.46 -4.95 8.76
N MET A 74 2.29 -4.05 9.74
CA MET A 74 2.79 -2.69 9.62
C MET A 74 4.31 -2.71 9.68
N VAL A 75 4.97 -2.07 8.72
CA VAL A 75 6.40 -1.78 8.87
C VAL A 75 6.48 -0.49 9.65
N TYR A 76 7.04 -0.57 10.84
CA TYR A 76 7.51 0.58 11.57
C TYR A 76 9.00 0.69 11.28
N PRO A 77 9.47 1.76 10.62
CA PRO A 77 10.91 1.94 10.56
C PRO A 77 11.40 2.13 11.99
N ASP A 78 12.58 1.62 12.32
CA ASP A 78 13.33 1.97 13.54
C ASP A 78 13.71 3.46 13.60
N THR A 79 13.09 4.30 12.76
CA THR A 79 13.18 5.74 12.84
C THR A 79 12.58 6.24 14.16
N PRO A 80 13.28 7.13 14.86
CA PRO A 80 12.79 7.69 16.11
C PRO A 80 11.43 8.34 15.89
N PHE A 81 10.49 8.06 16.80
CA PHE A 81 9.09 8.47 16.91
C PHE A 81 8.75 9.92 16.46
N ARG A 82 9.72 10.82 16.34
CA ARG A 82 9.56 12.18 15.80
C ARG A 82 9.32 12.23 14.29
N MET A 83 9.98 11.39 13.49
CA MET A 83 9.81 11.40 12.03
C MET A 83 8.40 10.93 11.62
N THR A 84 7.88 9.92 12.30
CA THR A 84 6.54 9.38 12.04
C THR A 84 5.42 10.39 12.33
N GLN A 85 5.60 11.31 13.29
CA GLN A 85 4.61 12.37 13.56
C GLN A 85 4.56 13.44 12.48
N GLU A 86 5.71 13.91 11.98
CA GLU A 86 5.75 14.93 10.91
C GLU A 86 5.23 14.37 9.59
N LEU A 87 5.54 13.12 9.27
CA LEU A 87 4.98 12.43 8.11
C LEU A 87 3.47 12.24 8.23
N GLN A 88 2.97 11.81 9.39
CA GLN A 88 1.52 11.74 9.63
C GLN A 88 0.83 13.11 9.52
N LYS A 89 1.48 14.19 9.95
CA LYS A 89 0.99 15.56 9.77
C LYS A 89 0.96 15.96 8.30
N LEU A 90 2.02 15.69 7.53
CA LEU A 90 2.07 15.92 6.08
C LEU A 90 0.97 15.15 5.35
N PHE A 91 0.83 13.85 5.61
CA PHE A 91 -0.27 13.03 5.07
C PHE A 91 -1.65 13.61 5.42
N LYS A 92 -1.82 14.10 6.66
CA LYS A 92 -3.09 14.68 7.11
C LYS A 92 -3.36 16.05 6.47
N ILE A 93 -2.33 16.87 6.28
CA ILE A 93 -2.42 18.17 5.61
C ILE A 93 -2.79 17.98 4.14
N GLU A 94 -2.12 17.08 3.43
CA GLU A 94 -2.41 16.85 2.01
C GLU A 94 -3.76 16.18 1.80
N ARG A 95 -4.17 15.27 2.69
CA ARG A 95 -5.53 14.69 2.70
C ARG A 95 -6.62 15.72 3.00
N ASN A 96 -6.32 16.81 3.70
CA ASN A 96 -7.28 17.90 3.90
C ASN A 96 -7.37 18.83 2.69
N ASN A 97 -6.37 18.82 1.81
CA ASN A 97 -6.28 19.71 0.64
C ASN A 97 -6.68 19.04 -0.67
N MET A 98 -6.83 17.71 -0.70
CA MET A 98 -7.19 16.93 -1.90
C MET A 98 -8.14 15.78 -1.57
N SER A 99 -8.99 15.40 -2.54
CA SER A 99 -9.83 14.21 -2.40
C SER A 99 -8.99 12.93 -2.43
N ASN A 100 -9.46 11.86 -1.77
CA ASN A 100 -8.78 10.54 -1.80
C ASN A 100 -8.50 10.04 -3.23
N LYS A 101 -9.34 10.42 -4.20
CA LYS A 101 -9.18 10.06 -5.61
C LYS A 101 -8.02 10.79 -6.29
N GLU A 102 -7.73 12.03 -5.89
CA GLU A 102 -6.62 12.83 -6.43
C GLU A 102 -5.28 12.37 -5.82
N LEU A 103 -5.27 12.05 -4.52
CA LEU A 103 -4.12 11.46 -3.84
C LEU A 103 -3.68 10.13 -4.45
N LEU A 104 -4.62 9.22 -4.75
CA LEU A 104 -4.31 7.92 -5.35
C LEU A 104 -3.72 8.00 -6.77
N ASN A 105 -3.98 9.10 -7.49
CA ASN A 105 -3.57 9.26 -8.88
C ASN A 105 -2.30 10.11 -9.04
N ASN A 106 -1.77 10.69 -7.95
CA ASN A 106 -0.58 11.54 -8.00
C ASN A 106 0.67 10.73 -7.63
N GLU A 107 1.24 10.05 -8.63
CA GLU A 107 2.39 9.16 -8.43
C GLU A 107 3.64 9.88 -7.93
N GLU A 108 3.90 11.10 -8.40
CA GLU A 108 5.06 11.90 -7.99
C GLU A 108 4.97 12.27 -6.50
N LEU A 109 3.77 12.57 -6.03
CA LEU A 109 3.52 12.87 -4.62
C LEU A 109 3.63 11.63 -3.75
N ILE A 110 3.07 10.50 -4.19
CA ILE A 110 3.22 9.21 -3.52
C ILE A 110 4.71 8.84 -3.42
N GLU A 111 5.46 9.01 -4.50
CA GLU A 111 6.90 8.73 -4.55
C GLU A 111 7.69 9.67 -3.64
N LYS A 112 7.40 10.98 -3.68
CA LYS A 112 8.04 11.99 -2.82
C LYS A 112 7.79 11.68 -1.34
N ILE A 113 6.54 11.44 -0.95
CA ILE A 113 6.20 11.10 0.43
C ILE A 113 6.87 9.78 0.83
N THR A 114 6.91 8.80 -0.07
CA THR A 114 7.54 7.49 0.19
C THR A 114 9.06 7.61 0.38
N LYS A 115 9.74 8.42 -0.45
CA LYS A 115 11.19 8.69 -0.35
C LYS A 115 11.55 9.52 0.88
N GLU A 116 10.78 10.57 1.17
CA GLU A 116 10.99 11.41 2.36
C GLU A 116 10.69 10.64 3.66
N ALA A 117 9.76 9.68 3.61
CA ALA A 117 9.37 8.90 4.77
C ALA A 117 10.34 7.76 5.14
N TRP A 118 11.13 7.25 4.19
CA TRP A 118 11.89 6.01 4.37
C TRP A 118 13.29 6.02 3.72
N PRO A 119 14.18 6.98 4.04
CA PRO A 119 15.50 7.06 3.40
C PRO A 119 16.39 5.82 3.62
N GLU A 120 16.31 5.16 4.79
CA GLU A 120 17.22 4.04 5.13
C GLU A 120 16.72 2.66 4.66
N VAL A 121 15.40 2.44 4.63
CA VAL A 121 14.81 1.15 4.18
C VAL A 121 14.87 0.99 2.67
N PHE A 122 14.76 2.09 1.91
CA PHE A 122 14.97 2.06 0.45
C PHE A 122 16.39 1.67 0.06
N SER A 123 17.38 1.93 0.92
CA SER A 123 18.80 1.62 0.67
C SER A 123 19.22 0.21 1.09
N SER A 124 18.44 -0.44 1.95
CA SER A 124 18.81 -1.72 2.60
C SER A 124 18.04 -2.92 2.07
N ILE A 125 16.96 -2.70 1.32
CA ILE A 125 16.25 -3.77 0.62
C ILE A 125 16.87 -3.87 -0.79
N PRO A 126 17.51 -5.00 -1.16
CA PRO A 126 18.00 -5.18 -2.51
C PRO A 126 16.79 -5.26 -3.44
N TRP A 127 16.48 -4.16 -4.12
CA TRP A 127 15.47 -4.10 -5.17
C TRP A 127 15.97 -4.91 -6.38
N ASN A 128 15.90 -6.24 -6.31
CA ASN A 128 15.87 -7.06 -7.51
C ASN A 128 14.43 -7.03 -8.06
N ILE A 129 14.00 -5.84 -8.47
CA ILE A 129 12.81 -5.66 -9.30
C ILE A 129 13.34 -5.16 -10.64
N SER A 130 13.41 -6.07 -11.62
CA SER A 130 13.67 -5.67 -13.01
C SER A 130 12.49 -4.84 -13.49
N LEU A 131 12.75 -3.56 -13.82
CA LEU A 131 11.85 -2.67 -14.55
C LEU A 131 11.55 -3.21 -15.95
#